data_AF-A0A7C2V2B5-F1
#
_entry.id   AF-A0A7C2V2B5-F1
#
_cell.length_a   1.000
_cell.length_b   1.000
_cell.length_c   1.000
_cell.angle_alpha   90.00
_cell.angle_beta   90.00
_cell.angle_gamma   90.00
#
_symmetry.space_group_name_H-M   'P 1'
#
loop_
_entity.id
_entity.type
_entity.pdbx_description
1 polymer ?
#
loop_
_entity_poly.entity_id
_entity_poly.type
_entity_poly.pdbx_seq_one_letter_code
_entity_poly.pdbx_strand_id
1 'polypeptide(L)'
;MGCALSLSGLKCTGVGLLSTCIGDGYSLRVLQSPWSGNTYLITHAPGGLSTVRVNAKLDAECAVRPITAYCYGLSEVGPFMVKEANVNVKVYGNQIEVVTSGEGDYCDSVIALTKDLNGLGDVLGRLPKPLPLIQGGFFEDGLIWAMVRAGYVKEGELPSFIKPNQAYYWARGDVVNPSLAGWVEEGNPAYLDVLTMAYEELLSLMNEHGGVKIPYITAAKARDVYGSPQQSYIFNTLLRGFELTGDSRYLDGALKALECYLTQPPNCLGYIDLGGGMRWFRWGSRHFLSTDPQGWENLMVLNTHLMAVLSFAEAHIRGLCGSCLSHALSGVKAVIKLADKFQRGDGYLYYSLYSREHMGEGEDDRYPPYRGYSLLSSRLALKASMYLGDDKLYDMAKRACLMGYRMVEGGRWGEYEAVARCLSLIYLREGDADALNMIINVLKAAYGNGVWVKATGYDVEGAFKAHYQPATITKGRVQLVYVGPMGGALNMVAYSEGSRIVIKGYRSPSGHGVLVKGIEAVGVNGSVRVNGSEIEVNGGALIRIDEDVVKPAVAGLR
;
A
#
# COMPACT_ATOMS: atom_id res chain seq x y z
N MET A 1 9.93 -27.20 -28.45
CA MET A 1 8.73 -27.98 -28.05
C MET A 1 7.82 -27.03 -27.27
N GLY A 2 6.55 -26.90 -27.65
CA GLY A 2 5.63 -25.93 -27.04
C GLY A 2 5.07 -26.41 -25.69
N CYS A 3 4.78 -25.45 -24.80
CA CYS A 3 4.03 -25.68 -23.58
C CYS A 3 2.61 -26.16 -23.87
N ALA A 4 2.41 -27.48 -23.94
CA ALA A 4 1.09 -28.07 -24.04
C ALA A 4 0.57 -28.39 -22.64
N LEU A 5 0.03 -27.38 -21.94
CA LEU A 5 -0.80 -27.64 -20.78
C LEU A 5 -2.14 -28.22 -21.26
N SER A 6 -2.36 -29.50 -20.97
CA SER A 6 -3.65 -30.17 -21.16
C SER A 6 -4.44 -30.04 -19.86
N LEU A 7 -5.37 -29.08 -19.83
CA LEU A 7 -6.23 -28.80 -18.69
C LEU A 7 -7.57 -29.52 -18.94
N SER A 8 -7.66 -30.78 -18.52
CA SER A 8 -8.88 -31.57 -18.62
C SER A 8 -9.87 -31.18 -17.51
N GLY A 9 -11.12 -30.90 -17.87
CA GLY A 9 -12.17 -30.61 -16.89
C GLY A 9 -12.04 -29.24 -16.20
N LEU A 10 -11.50 -28.24 -16.90
CA LEU A 10 -11.41 -26.86 -16.42
C LEU A 10 -12.83 -26.31 -16.22
N LYS A 11 -13.29 -26.35 -14.97
CA LYS A 11 -14.44 -25.55 -14.54
C LYS A 11 -13.96 -24.11 -14.46
N CYS A 12 -14.81 -23.14 -14.81
CA CYS A 12 -14.44 -21.74 -14.58
C CYS A 12 -14.10 -21.52 -13.09
N THR A 13 -14.76 -22.30 -12.21
CA THR A 13 -14.64 -22.28 -10.75
C THR A 13 -13.70 -23.37 -10.19
N GLY A 14 -12.84 -23.02 -9.23
CA GLY A 14 -11.98 -23.94 -8.47
C GLY A 14 -10.86 -23.19 -7.72
N VAL A 15 -9.82 -23.86 -7.19
CA VAL A 15 -8.92 -23.25 -6.19
C VAL A 15 -7.44 -23.56 -6.45
N GLY A 16 -6.61 -22.51 -6.49
CA GLY A 16 -5.14 -22.59 -6.39
C GLY A 16 -4.38 -22.38 -7.71
N LEU A 17 -3.04 -22.36 -7.63
CA LEU A 17 -2.18 -22.45 -8.81
C LEU A 17 -2.32 -23.86 -9.38
N LEU A 18 -3.01 -23.98 -10.51
CA LEU A 18 -3.27 -25.28 -11.13
C LEU A 18 -2.03 -25.84 -11.83
N SER A 19 -1.25 -24.96 -12.47
CA SER A 19 -0.09 -25.37 -13.25
C SER A 19 0.75 -24.19 -13.71
N THR A 20 2.06 -24.41 -13.80
CA THR A 20 3.00 -23.55 -14.53
C THR A 20 3.65 -24.38 -15.63
N CYS A 21 3.75 -23.80 -16.82
CA CYS A 21 4.48 -24.39 -17.93
C CYS A 21 5.46 -23.37 -18.50
N ILE A 22 6.70 -23.80 -18.73
CA ILE A 22 7.76 -23.01 -19.35
C ILE A 22 8.17 -23.72 -20.64
N GLY A 23 7.96 -23.06 -21.77
CA GLY A 23 8.33 -23.55 -23.10
C GLY A 23 9.49 -22.75 -23.69
N ASP A 24 9.94 -23.15 -24.89
CA ASP A 24 10.99 -22.43 -25.62
C ASP A 24 10.49 -21.01 -25.98
N GLY A 25 10.86 -20.04 -25.15
CA GLY A 25 10.53 -18.63 -25.35
C GLY A 25 9.14 -18.20 -24.91
N TYR A 26 8.40 -18.93 -24.06
CA TYR A 26 7.24 -18.37 -23.36
C TYR A 26 6.91 -19.15 -22.08
N SER A 27 6.16 -18.55 -21.17
CA SER A 27 5.58 -19.25 -20.02
C SER A 27 4.08 -19.01 -19.89
N LEU A 28 3.40 -19.97 -19.30
CA LEU A 28 1.97 -19.90 -18.98
C LEU A 28 1.79 -20.30 -17.51
N ARG A 29 1.11 -19.44 -16.75
CA ARG A 29 0.64 -19.74 -15.40
C ARG A 29 -0.88 -19.79 -15.41
N VAL A 30 -1.43 -20.77 -14.73
CA VAL A 30 -2.88 -20.95 -14.57
C VAL A 30 -3.21 -20.79 -13.10
N LEU A 31 -3.85 -19.69 -12.77
CA LEU A 31 -4.32 -19.41 -11.41
C LEU A 31 -5.82 -19.55 -11.35
N GLN A 32 -6.32 -20.31 -10.38
CA GLN A 32 -7.74 -20.40 -10.12
C GLN A 32 -8.07 -19.71 -8.80
N SER A 33 -8.96 -18.72 -8.86
CA SER A 33 -9.33 -17.97 -7.67
C SER A 33 -10.36 -18.71 -6.84
N PRO A 34 -10.09 -18.92 -5.53
CA PRO A 34 -11.09 -19.43 -4.60
C PRO A 34 -12.22 -18.44 -4.30
N TRP A 35 -12.09 -17.15 -4.67
CA TRP A 35 -13.03 -16.11 -4.24
C TRP A 35 -14.15 -15.91 -5.25
N SER A 36 -13.81 -15.55 -6.47
CA SER A 36 -14.78 -15.34 -7.55
C SER A 36 -15.15 -16.63 -8.28
N GLY A 37 -14.33 -17.66 -8.14
CA GLY A 37 -14.41 -18.83 -9.02
C GLY A 37 -14.07 -18.49 -10.47
N ASN A 38 -13.18 -17.52 -10.71
CA ASN A 38 -12.55 -17.27 -12.02
C ASN A 38 -11.24 -18.05 -12.16
N THR A 39 -10.92 -18.49 -13.39
CA THR A 39 -9.57 -18.96 -13.73
C THR A 39 -8.86 -17.91 -14.56
N TYR A 40 -7.61 -17.61 -14.24
CA TYR A 40 -6.74 -16.66 -14.93
C TYR A 40 -5.60 -17.41 -15.63
N LEU A 41 -5.47 -17.18 -16.93
CA LEU A 41 -4.32 -17.59 -17.72
C LEU A 41 -3.40 -16.38 -17.84
N ILE A 42 -2.20 -16.50 -17.30
CA ILE A 42 -1.18 -15.45 -17.35
C ILE A 42 -0.08 -15.95 -18.28
N THR A 43 0.04 -15.32 -19.45
CA THR A 43 1.07 -15.66 -20.43
C THR A 43 2.22 -14.67 -20.32
N HIS A 44 3.45 -15.15 -20.49
CA HIS A 44 4.65 -14.33 -20.66
C HIS A 44 5.34 -14.77 -21.95
N ALA A 45 5.55 -13.87 -22.92
CA ALA A 45 6.14 -14.20 -24.21
C ALA A 45 6.94 -13.02 -24.81
N PRO A 46 7.88 -13.22 -25.75
CA PRO A 46 8.67 -12.18 -26.39
C PRO A 46 7.84 -11.05 -27.01
N GLY A 47 8.40 -9.84 -27.04
CA GLY A 47 7.75 -8.60 -27.46
C GLY A 47 7.61 -8.41 -28.97
N GLY A 48 7.05 -9.43 -29.63
CA GLY A 48 6.60 -9.44 -31.02
C GLY A 48 5.24 -10.12 -31.13
N LEU A 49 4.88 -10.62 -32.32
CA LEU A 49 3.67 -11.44 -32.46
C LEU A 49 3.91 -12.80 -31.79
N SER A 50 3.42 -12.95 -30.56
CA SER A 50 3.55 -14.17 -29.79
C SER A 50 2.22 -14.91 -29.75
N THR A 51 2.23 -16.19 -30.12
CA THR A 51 1.06 -17.06 -30.07
C THR A 51 1.27 -18.14 -29.00
N VAL A 52 0.47 -18.08 -27.94
CA VAL A 52 0.44 -19.09 -26.88
C VAL A 52 -0.81 -19.93 -27.07
N ARG A 53 -0.63 -21.26 -27.16
CA ARG A 53 -1.75 -22.20 -27.31
C ARG A 53 -1.92 -23.01 -26.04
N VAL A 54 -3.14 -23.07 -25.54
CA VAL A 54 -3.52 -23.80 -24.34
C VAL A 54 -4.55 -24.85 -24.72
N ASN A 55 -4.28 -26.12 -24.45
CA ASN A 55 -5.27 -27.17 -24.64
C ASN A 55 -6.14 -27.25 -23.39
N ALA A 56 -7.33 -26.66 -23.44
CA ALA A 56 -8.27 -26.61 -22.32
C ALA A 56 -9.63 -27.14 -22.77
N LYS A 57 -10.13 -28.17 -22.09
CA LYS A 57 -11.53 -28.59 -22.26
C LYS A 57 -12.39 -27.69 -21.38
N LEU A 58 -13.02 -26.70 -22.00
CA LEU A 58 -13.86 -25.72 -21.32
C LEU A 58 -15.27 -26.26 -21.05
N ASP A 59 -15.83 -25.90 -19.91
CA ASP A 59 -17.27 -25.97 -19.68
C ASP A 59 -18.00 -25.02 -20.64
N ALA A 60 -19.17 -25.40 -21.14
CA ALA A 60 -19.93 -24.64 -22.13
C ALA A 60 -20.32 -23.24 -21.65
N GLU A 61 -20.37 -23.04 -20.32
CA GLU A 61 -20.71 -21.78 -19.67
C GLU A 61 -19.50 -20.86 -19.42
N CYS A 62 -18.26 -21.30 -19.68
CA CYS A 62 -17.09 -20.45 -19.48
C CYS A 62 -16.90 -19.48 -20.64
N ALA A 63 -17.01 -18.18 -20.36
CA ALA A 63 -16.54 -17.15 -21.28
C ALA A 63 -15.03 -16.96 -21.13
N VAL A 64 -14.33 -16.86 -22.27
CA VAL A 64 -12.90 -16.54 -22.32
C VAL A 64 -12.75 -15.07 -22.67
N ARG A 65 -12.12 -14.28 -21.79
CA ARG A 65 -11.94 -12.84 -22.00
C ARG A 65 -10.50 -12.41 -21.81
N PRO A 66 -9.91 -11.69 -22.79
CA PRO A 66 -8.71 -10.92 -22.50
C PRO A 66 -9.03 -9.87 -21.44
N ILE A 67 -8.21 -9.79 -20.40
CA ILE A 67 -8.30 -8.78 -19.35
C ILE A 67 -7.40 -7.61 -19.66
N THR A 68 -6.13 -7.91 -19.91
CA THR A 68 -5.13 -6.89 -20.23
C THR A 68 -3.89 -7.55 -20.82
N ALA A 69 -3.08 -6.76 -21.52
CA ALA A 69 -1.72 -7.15 -21.86
C ALA A 69 -0.80 -5.92 -21.80
N TYR A 70 0.43 -6.12 -21.35
CA TYR A 70 1.44 -5.07 -21.28
C TYR A 70 2.74 -5.61 -21.86
N CYS A 71 3.41 -4.80 -22.67
CA CYS A 71 4.75 -5.10 -23.14
C CYS A 71 5.77 -4.31 -22.32
N TYR A 72 6.87 -4.98 -22.01
CA TYR A 72 7.93 -4.51 -21.15
C TYR A 72 9.25 -4.49 -21.89
N GLY A 73 10.02 -3.43 -21.67
CA GLY A 73 11.44 -3.40 -21.97
C GLY A 73 12.22 -3.80 -20.72
N LEU A 74 13.42 -4.30 -20.91
CA LEU A 74 14.38 -4.62 -19.89
C LEU A 74 15.42 -3.51 -19.79
N SER A 75 15.76 -3.15 -18.57
CA SER A 75 16.87 -2.27 -18.28
C SER A 75 17.81 -2.94 -17.28
N GLU A 76 18.94 -2.29 -16.97
CA GLU A 76 19.85 -2.74 -15.91
C GLU A 76 19.16 -2.89 -14.54
N VAL A 77 18.09 -2.12 -14.31
CA VAL A 77 17.29 -2.10 -13.08
C VAL A 77 15.96 -2.84 -13.25
N GLY A 78 15.87 -3.81 -14.16
CA GLY A 78 14.67 -4.63 -14.33
C GLY A 78 13.65 -4.08 -15.34
N PRO A 79 12.44 -4.68 -15.39
CA PRO A 79 11.47 -4.42 -16.44
C PRO A 79 10.75 -3.07 -16.26
N PHE A 80 10.46 -2.41 -17.37
CA PHE A 80 9.63 -1.20 -17.42
C PHE A 80 8.55 -1.35 -18.50
N MET A 81 7.32 -0.95 -18.18
CA MET A 81 6.21 -1.02 -19.13
C MET A 81 6.44 -0.01 -20.25
N VAL A 82 6.57 -0.52 -21.48
CA VAL A 82 6.70 0.30 -22.69
C VAL A 82 5.33 0.82 -23.10
N LYS A 83 4.36 -0.11 -23.19
CA LYS A 83 2.98 0.21 -23.57
C LYS A 83 2.01 -0.91 -23.22
N GLU A 84 0.73 -0.57 -23.20
CA GLU A 84 -0.36 -1.53 -23.28
C GLU A 84 -0.35 -2.22 -24.65
N ALA A 85 -0.58 -3.53 -24.63
CA ALA A 85 -0.52 -4.41 -25.78
C ALA A 85 -1.90 -4.89 -26.18
N ASN A 86 -2.06 -5.20 -27.47
CA ASN A 86 -3.29 -5.84 -27.93
C ASN A 86 -3.19 -7.34 -27.69
N VAL A 87 -4.20 -7.89 -27.02
CA VAL A 87 -4.36 -9.34 -26.84
C VAL A 87 -5.64 -9.80 -27.55
N ASN A 88 -5.46 -10.71 -28.50
CA ASN A 88 -6.55 -11.38 -29.18
C ASN A 88 -6.64 -12.81 -28.67
N VAL A 89 -7.83 -13.21 -28.25
CA VAL A 89 -8.09 -14.58 -27.79
C VAL A 89 -9.06 -15.25 -28.74
N LYS A 90 -8.70 -16.44 -29.23
CA LYS A 90 -9.55 -17.28 -30.06
C LYS A 90 -9.72 -18.64 -29.42
N VAL A 91 -10.92 -19.22 -29.52
CA VAL A 91 -11.24 -20.53 -28.95
C VAL A 91 -11.62 -21.48 -30.09
N TYR A 92 -10.91 -22.59 -30.20
CA TYR A 92 -11.10 -23.63 -31.22
C TYR A 92 -11.33 -24.99 -30.54
N GLY A 93 -12.59 -25.36 -30.29
CA GLY A 93 -12.91 -26.59 -29.58
C GLY A 93 -12.27 -26.62 -28.18
N ASN A 94 -11.33 -27.54 -27.96
CA ASN A 94 -10.60 -27.68 -26.70
C ASN A 94 -9.26 -26.90 -26.68
N GLN A 95 -9.11 -25.88 -27.51
CA GLN A 95 -7.89 -25.08 -27.57
C GLN A 95 -8.20 -23.59 -27.46
N ILE A 96 -7.46 -22.89 -26.60
CA ILE A 96 -7.44 -21.44 -26.48
C ILE A 96 -6.14 -20.96 -27.12
N GLU A 97 -6.24 -20.08 -28.10
CA GLU A 97 -5.12 -19.39 -28.73
C GLU A 97 -5.10 -17.95 -28.24
N VAL A 98 -4.02 -17.58 -27.57
CA VAL A 98 -3.74 -16.23 -27.09
C VAL A 98 -2.68 -15.64 -28.00
N VAL A 99 -3.03 -14.57 -28.70
CA VAL A 99 -2.13 -13.83 -29.57
C VAL A 99 -1.91 -12.47 -28.96
N THR A 100 -0.69 -12.22 -28.49
CA THR A 100 -0.27 -10.93 -27.95
C THR A 100 0.66 -10.27 -28.94
N SER A 101 0.40 -9.00 -29.27
CA SER A 101 1.30 -8.20 -30.09
C SER A 101 1.57 -6.83 -29.45
N GLY A 102 2.84 -6.46 -29.43
CA GLY A 102 3.28 -5.14 -28.99
C GLY A 102 4.79 -4.99 -29.15
N GLU A 103 5.32 -3.88 -28.63
CA GLU A 103 6.74 -3.53 -28.71
C GLU A 103 7.33 -3.63 -27.31
N GLY A 104 8.46 -4.33 -27.20
CA GLY A 104 9.18 -4.56 -25.94
C GLY A 104 10.11 -5.76 -26.09
N ASP A 105 10.80 -6.13 -25.01
CA ASP A 105 11.55 -7.38 -24.92
C ASP A 105 10.61 -8.56 -24.69
N TYR A 106 9.55 -8.35 -23.90
CA TYR A 106 8.48 -9.33 -23.67
C TYR A 106 7.13 -8.65 -23.48
N CYS A 107 6.06 -9.42 -23.59
CA CYS A 107 4.70 -9.03 -23.27
C CYS A 107 4.05 -10.08 -22.38
N ASP A 108 3.36 -9.58 -21.38
CA ASP A 108 2.54 -10.39 -20.51
C ASP A 108 1.07 -10.13 -20.82
N SER A 109 0.26 -11.17 -20.75
CA SER A 109 -1.18 -11.04 -20.94
C SER A 109 -1.95 -11.88 -19.94
N VAL A 110 -3.10 -11.36 -19.53
CA VAL A 110 -4.00 -12.00 -18.58
C VAL A 110 -5.33 -12.25 -19.26
N ILE A 111 -5.78 -13.48 -19.22
CA ILE A 111 -7.03 -13.95 -19.79
C ILE A 111 -7.85 -14.55 -18.66
N ALA A 112 -9.07 -14.06 -18.47
CA ALA A 112 -9.99 -14.65 -17.52
C ALA A 112 -10.91 -15.65 -18.21
N LEU A 113 -11.16 -16.76 -17.52
CA LEU A 113 -12.17 -17.76 -17.78
C LEU A 113 -13.22 -17.57 -16.69
N THR A 114 -14.37 -17.01 -17.06
CA THR A 114 -15.38 -16.57 -16.10
C THR A 114 -16.80 -16.89 -16.55
N LYS A 115 -17.71 -17.08 -15.59
CA LYS A 115 -19.16 -17.09 -15.83
C LYS A 115 -19.81 -15.71 -15.64
N ASP A 116 -19.11 -14.77 -14.98
CA ASP A 116 -19.59 -13.40 -14.68
C ASP A 116 -18.76 -12.34 -15.41
N LEU A 117 -19.20 -12.04 -16.64
CA LEU A 117 -18.53 -11.07 -17.51
C LEU A 117 -18.64 -9.64 -17.01
N ASN A 118 -19.79 -9.26 -16.44
CA ASN A 118 -20.08 -7.87 -16.08
C ASN A 118 -19.37 -7.51 -14.77
N GLY A 119 -19.46 -8.37 -13.76
CA GLY A 119 -18.83 -8.13 -12.46
C GLY A 119 -17.30 -8.01 -12.56
N LEU A 120 -16.68 -8.84 -13.41
CA LEU A 120 -15.23 -8.76 -13.64
C LEU A 120 -14.84 -7.52 -14.46
N GLY A 121 -15.60 -7.20 -15.52
CA GLY A 121 -15.36 -6.01 -16.35
C GLY A 121 -15.41 -4.71 -15.53
N ASP A 122 -16.40 -4.56 -14.67
CA ASP A 122 -16.59 -3.38 -13.82
C ASP A 122 -15.43 -3.19 -12.83
N VAL A 123 -15.01 -4.26 -12.15
CA VAL A 123 -13.88 -4.22 -11.21
C VAL A 123 -12.59 -3.80 -11.92
N LEU A 124 -12.30 -4.43 -13.05
CA LEU A 124 -11.08 -4.17 -13.80
C LEU A 124 -11.06 -2.78 -14.43
N GLY A 125 -12.22 -2.21 -14.78
CA GLY A 125 -12.33 -0.85 -15.30
C GLY A 125 -12.05 0.23 -14.24
N ARG A 126 -12.19 -0.07 -12.95
CA ARG A 126 -11.99 0.89 -11.84
C ARG A 126 -10.57 0.90 -11.26
N LEU A 127 -9.80 -0.15 -11.48
CA LEU A 127 -8.45 -0.27 -10.90
C LEU A 127 -7.39 0.45 -11.76
N PRO A 128 -6.43 1.14 -11.14
CA PRO A 128 -5.28 1.70 -11.84
C PRO A 128 -4.53 0.64 -12.65
N LYS A 129 -4.01 1.05 -13.81
CA LYS A 129 -3.21 0.21 -14.71
C LYS A 129 -1.72 0.53 -14.56
N PRO A 130 -0.79 -0.41 -14.86
CA PRO A 130 -1.03 -1.83 -15.13
C PRO A 130 -1.57 -2.60 -13.91
N LEU A 131 -2.31 -3.69 -14.10
CA LEU A 131 -2.76 -4.52 -12.97
C LEU A 131 -1.58 -5.35 -12.40
N PRO A 132 -1.57 -5.69 -11.09
CA PRO A 132 -0.52 -6.51 -10.45
C PRO A 132 -0.55 -7.99 -10.88
N LEU A 133 -1.30 -8.33 -11.93
CA LEU A 133 -1.51 -9.71 -12.41
C LEU A 133 -0.42 -10.14 -13.40
N ILE A 134 0.54 -9.27 -13.67
CA ILE A 134 1.50 -9.36 -14.77
C ILE A 134 2.91 -9.19 -14.21
N GLN A 135 3.84 -10.09 -14.58
CA GLN A 135 5.22 -10.08 -14.09
C GLN A 135 5.94 -8.82 -14.57
N GLY A 136 5.90 -7.80 -13.74
CA GLY A 136 6.44 -6.50 -14.08
C GLY A 136 6.79 -5.66 -12.87
N GLY A 137 6.61 -6.21 -11.67
CA GLY A 137 7.11 -5.62 -10.45
C GLY A 137 6.25 -4.51 -9.86
N PHE A 138 6.78 -4.09 -8.74
CA PHE A 138 6.29 -3.16 -7.75
C PHE A 138 6.15 -1.67 -8.18
N PHE A 139 5.00 -1.20 -8.67
CA PHE A 139 4.76 0.25 -8.92
C PHE A 139 4.01 0.94 -7.77
N GLU A 140 4.68 1.82 -7.07
CA GLU A 140 4.07 3.11 -6.79
C GLU A 140 5.01 4.09 -7.48
N ASP A 141 4.52 5.27 -7.81
CA ASP A 141 5.41 6.36 -8.20
C ASP A 141 6.35 6.65 -7.05
N GLY A 142 7.49 5.95 -7.05
CA GLY A 142 8.59 6.22 -6.18
C GLY A 142 8.86 7.72 -6.20
N LEU A 143 9.22 8.26 -5.04
CA LEU A 143 9.64 9.64 -4.78
C LEU A 143 10.01 10.45 -6.04
N ILE A 144 10.85 9.90 -6.92
CA ILE A 144 11.26 10.54 -8.18
C ILE A 144 10.14 10.96 -9.13
N TRP A 145 9.12 10.13 -9.37
CA TRP A 145 8.11 10.45 -10.37
C TRP A 145 7.07 11.40 -9.81
N ALA A 146 6.83 11.36 -8.51
CA ALA A 146 6.11 12.41 -7.80
C ALA A 146 6.86 13.76 -7.92
N MET A 147 8.19 13.76 -7.77
CA MET A 147 9.01 14.96 -7.96
C MET A 147 8.98 15.46 -9.41
N VAL A 148 9.03 14.57 -10.40
CA VAL A 148 8.93 14.92 -11.82
C VAL A 148 7.57 15.52 -12.14
N ARG A 149 6.47 14.89 -11.71
CA ARG A 149 5.10 15.41 -11.96
C ARG A 149 4.84 16.74 -11.27
N ALA A 150 5.41 16.94 -10.09
CA ALA A 150 5.33 18.22 -9.38
C ALA A 150 6.25 19.31 -9.98
N GLY A 151 7.03 18.98 -11.02
CA GLY A 151 7.91 19.91 -11.71
C GLY A 151 9.21 20.23 -10.96
N TYR A 152 9.54 19.47 -9.93
CA TYR A 152 10.74 19.68 -9.09
C TYR A 152 12.02 19.09 -9.67
N VAL A 153 11.90 18.04 -10.49
CA VAL A 153 13.01 17.41 -11.19
C VAL A 153 12.59 17.23 -12.65
N LYS A 154 13.46 17.55 -13.61
CA LYS A 154 13.15 17.25 -15.01
C LYS A 154 13.48 15.80 -15.29
N GLU A 155 12.63 15.11 -16.06
CA GLU A 155 12.88 13.72 -16.46
C GLU A 155 14.27 13.55 -17.13
N GLY A 156 14.71 14.53 -17.94
CA GLY A 156 16.03 14.51 -18.58
C GLY A 156 17.23 14.67 -17.64
N GLU A 157 17.00 15.01 -16.37
CA GLU A 157 18.04 15.09 -15.32
C GLU A 157 18.19 13.75 -14.57
N LEU A 158 17.31 12.79 -14.83
CA LEU A 158 17.36 11.47 -14.22
C LEU A 158 18.45 10.59 -14.87
N PRO A 159 19.15 9.75 -14.09
CA PRO A 159 20.00 8.72 -14.66
C PRO A 159 19.27 7.88 -15.72
N SER A 160 19.94 7.58 -16.83
CA SER A 160 19.34 6.97 -18.02
C SER A 160 18.73 5.57 -17.80
N PHE A 161 19.11 4.89 -16.71
CA PHE A 161 18.53 3.61 -16.29
C PHE A 161 17.17 3.75 -15.60
N ILE A 162 16.79 4.95 -15.17
CA ILE A 162 15.46 5.26 -14.64
C ILE A 162 14.53 5.48 -15.84
N LYS A 163 13.53 4.62 -15.99
CA LYS A 163 12.53 4.66 -17.05
C LYS A 163 11.15 5.01 -16.49
N PRO A 164 10.33 5.79 -17.23
CA PRO A 164 8.93 5.95 -16.88
C PRO A 164 8.24 4.58 -16.85
N ASN A 165 7.20 4.45 -16.04
CA ASN A 165 6.47 3.20 -15.90
C ASN A 165 7.38 2.00 -15.60
N GLN A 166 8.37 2.19 -14.72
CA GLN A 166 9.19 1.11 -14.17
C GLN A 166 8.89 0.90 -12.69
N ALA A 167 8.92 -0.35 -12.26
CA ALA A 167 8.57 -0.75 -10.92
C ALA A 167 9.73 -0.53 -9.95
N TYR A 168 9.47 0.18 -8.85
CA TYR A 168 10.53 0.74 -8.05
C TYR A 168 10.48 0.52 -6.54
N TYR A 169 9.32 0.29 -5.92
CA TYR A 169 9.25 0.31 -4.45
C TYR A 169 8.28 -0.69 -3.81
N TRP A 170 7.07 -0.87 -4.36
CA TRP A 170 5.98 -1.55 -3.65
C TRP A 170 5.01 -2.39 -4.49
N ALA A 171 4.39 -3.43 -3.89
CA ALA A 171 3.29 -4.20 -4.52
C ALA A 171 2.11 -3.29 -4.77
N ARG A 172 2.06 -2.68 -5.97
CA ARG A 172 1.02 -1.77 -6.47
C ARG A 172 0.12 -1.26 -5.35
N GLY A 173 0.66 -0.46 -4.42
CA GLY A 173 -0.14 0.00 -3.26
C GLY A 173 -1.38 0.75 -3.74
N ASP A 174 -1.21 1.45 -4.86
CA ASP A 174 -2.25 2.11 -5.65
C ASP A 174 -3.29 1.16 -6.27
N VAL A 175 -3.04 -0.15 -6.38
CA VAL A 175 -4.03 -1.17 -6.80
C VAL A 175 -4.51 -1.99 -5.61
N VAL A 176 -3.63 -2.36 -4.69
CA VAL A 176 -3.96 -3.14 -3.47
C VAL A 176 -4.94 -2.36 -2.60
N ASN A 177 -4.70 -1.08 -2.34
CA ASN A 177 -5.58 -0.29 -1.47
C ASN A 177 -6.98 -0.10 -2.09
N PRO A 178 -7.14 0.29 -3.37
CA PRO A 178 -8.46 0.35 -4.00
C PRO A 178 -9.12 -1.01 -4.15
N SER A 179 -8.36 -2.09 -4.34
CA SER A 179 -8.93 -3.45 -4.39
C SER A 179 -9.49 -3.86 -3.03
N LEU A 180 -8.77 -3.57 -1.94
CA LEU A 180 -9.26 -3.81 -0.59
C LEU A 180 -10.52 -2.97 -0.30
N ALA A 181 -10.49 -1.68 -0.63
CA ALA A 181 -11.64 -0.81 -0.47
C ALA A 181 -12.85 -1.30 -1.29
N GLY A 182 -12.64 -1.66 -2.56
CA GLY A 182 -13.67 -2.19 -3.45
C GLY A 182 -14.26 -3.50 -2.95
N TRP A 183 -13.43 -4.42 -2.44
CA TRP A 183 -13.92 -5.65 -1.80
C TRP A 183 -14.82 -5.33 -0.60
N VAL A 184 -14.37 -4.46 0.30
CA VAL A 184 -15.10 -4.15 1.53
C VAL A 184 -16.41 -3.40 1.23
N GLU A 185 -16.37 -2.42 0.33
CA GLU A 185 -17.52 -1.57 0.02
C GLU A 185 -18.57 -2.26 -0.87
N GLU A 186 -18.14 -3.11 -1.80
CA GLU A 186 -19.02 -3.70 -2.83
C GLU A 186 -19.28 -5.19 -2.63
N GLY A 187 -18.44 -5.90 -1.89
CA GLY A 187 -18.53 -7.35 -1.71
C GLY A 187 -18.24 -8.13 -3.00
N ASN A 188 -17.63 -7.51 -4.01
CA ASN A 188 -17.32 -8.17 -5.27
C ASN A 188 -16.03 -9.00 -5.13
N PRO A 189 -16.10 -10.34 -5.24
CA PRO A 189 -14.96 -11.22 -4.99
C PRO A 189 -13.83 -11.08 -6.02
N ALA A 190 -14.07 -10.48 -7.19
CA ALA A 190 -13.00 -10.22 -8.17
C ALA A 190 -11.93 -9.25 -7.63
N TYR A 191 -12.27 -8.38 -6.67
CA TYR A 191 -11.28 -7.57 -5.96
C TYR A 191 -10.34 -8.43 -5.09
N LEU A 192 -10.85 -9.49 -4.47
CA LEU A 192 -10.02 -10.44 -3.71
C LEU A 192 -9.09 -11.23 -4.63
N ASP A 193 -9.51 -11.53 -5.86
CA ASP A 193 -8.65 -12.19 -6.85
C ASP A 193 -7.40 -11.36 -7.13
N VAL A 194 -7.57 -10.05 -7.35
CA VAL A 194 -6.47 -9.12 -7.60
C VAL A 194 -5.54 -9.02 -6.40
N LEU A 195 -6.10 -8.95 -5.18
CA LEU A 195 -5.31 -8.94 -3.95
C LEU A 195 -4.49 -10.21 -3.77
N THR A 196 -5.11 -11.39 -3.95
CA THR A 196 -4.41 -12.67 -3.87
C THR A 196 -3.30 -12.77 -4.89
N MET A 197 -3.52 -12.33 -6.14
CA MET A 197 -2.46 -12.31 -7.14
C MET A 197 -1.28 -11.42 -6.74
N ALA A 198 -1.54 -10.25 -6.17
CA ALA A 198 -0.48 -9.38 -5.65
C ALA A 198 0.29 -10.04 -4.50
N TYR A 199 -0.38 -10.78 -3.60
CA TYR A 199 0.27 -11.50 -2.50
C TYR A 199 1.09 -12.70 -2.99
N GLU A 200 0.60 -13.47 -3.97
CA GLU A 200 1.34 -14.57 -4.57
C GLU A 200 2.57 -14.08 -5.34
N GLU A 201 2.45 -12.97 -6.09
CA GLU A 201 3.60 -12.34 -6.75
C GLU A 201 4.64 -11.94 -5.70
N LEU A 202 4.21 -11.29 -4.61
CA LEU A 202 5.10 -10.89 -3.54
C LEU A 202 5.83 -12.07 -2.91
N LEU A 203 5.11 -13.15 -2.56
CA LEU A 203 5.72 -14.38 -2.04
C LEU A 203 6.75 -14.97 -3.03
N SER A 204 6.44 -14.96 -4.33
CA SER A 204 7.34 -15.49 -5.37
C SER A 204 8.65 -14.70 -5.53
N LEU A 205 8.67 -13.45 -5.08
CA LEU A 205 9.84 -12.57 -5.13
C LEU A 205 10.68 -12.63 -3.83
N MET A 206 10.18 -13.29 -2.79
CA MET A 206 10.92 -13.47 -1.54
C MET A 206 12.00 -14.52 -1.68
N ASN A 207 13.21 -14.21 -1.19
CA ASN A 207 14.32 -15.16 -1.13
C ASN A 207 14.23 -16.11 0.09
N GLU A 208 15.25 -16.95 0.28
CA GLU A 208 15.33 -17.87 1.42
C GLU A 208 15.41 -17.19 2.79
N HIS A 209 15.72 -15.89 2.84
CA HIS A 209 15.81 -15.07 4.06
C HIS A 209 14.62 -14.13 4.27
N GLY A 210 13.63 -14.12 3.37
CA GLY A 210 12.50 -13.19 3.40
C GLY A 210 12.76 -11.82 2.76
N GLY A 211 13.96 -11.63 2.22
CA GLY A 211 14.35 -10.46 1.44
C GLY A 211 13.62 -10.39 0.08
N VAL A 212 13.15 -9.20 -0.31
CA VAL A 212 12.66 -8.93 -1.67
C VAL A 212 13.53 -7.85 -2.29
N LYS A 213 14.09 -8.16 -3.45
CA LYS A 213 14.98 -7.24 -4.16
C LYS A 213 14.20 -6.05 -4.72
N ILE A 214 14.72 -4.85 -4.49
CA ILE A 214 14.24 -3.64 -5.17
C ILE A 214 15.08 -3.35 -6.41
N PRO A 215 14.45 -3.15 -7.58
CA PRO A 215 15.16 -2.78 -8.78
C PRO A 215 15.67 -1.32 -8.78
N TYR A 216 14.97 -0.38 -8.13
CA TYR A 216 15.20 1.07 -8.28
C TYR A 216 16.28 1.71 -7.41
N ILE A 217 16.36 1.32 -6.14
CA ILE A 217 17.26 1.93 -5.17
C ILE A 217 18.26 0.90 -4.72
N THR A 218 18.77 0.18 -5.68
CA THR A 218 20.05 -0.45 -5.51
C THR A 218 20.93 0.24 -6.53
N ALA A 219 22.20 0.42 -6.21
CA ALA A 219 23.17 0.38 -7.29
C ALA A 219 22.75 -0.81 -8.16
N ALA A 220 22.41 -0.60 -9.44
CA ALA A 220 22.13 -1.68 -10.41
C ALA A 220 23.28 -2.73 -10.51
N LYS A 221 24.31 -2.59 -9.68
CA LYS A 221 25.52 -3.39 -9.56
C LYS A 221 25.60 -4.25 -8.27
N ALA A 222 24.83 -3.96 -7.21
CA ALA A 222 24.81 -4.79 -5.99
C ALA A 222 23.68 -5.81 -6.09
N ARG A 223 24.01 -7.10 -6.20
CA ARG A 223 23.05 -8.10 -6.69
C ARG A 223 21.89 -8.38 -5.75
N ASP A 224 22.02 -8.17 -4.44
CA ASP A 224 21.03 -8.60 -3.45
C ASP A 224 21.17 -7.72 -2.21
N VAL A 225 20.31 -6.72 -1.96
CA VAL A 225 20.30 -5.94 -0.71
C VAL A 225 18.85 -5.59 -0.36
N TYR A 226 18.47 -5.80 0.90
CA TYR A 226 17.11 -5.72 1.42
C TYR A 226 17.06 -4.73 2.60
N GLY A 227 16.39 -3.60 2.41
CA GLY A 227 16.32 -2.55 3.41
C GLY A 227 15.10 -2.58 4.31
N SER A 228 15.08 -1.63 5.25
CA SER A 228 14.01 -1.45 6.21
C SER A 228 12.68 -0.91 5.67
N PRO A 229 12.57 -0.16 4.57
CA PRO A 229 11.24 0.14 4.01
C PRO A 229 10.57 -1.12 3.46
N GLN A 230 11.36 -1.96 2.80
CA GLN A 230 10.92 -3.14 2.05
C GLN A 230 10.35 -4.18 2.99
N GLN A 231 11.13 -4.56 3.99
CA GLN A 231 10.75 -5.61 4.92
C GLN A 231 9.49 -5.25 5.73
N SER A 232 9.29 -3.97 6.04
CA SER A 232 8.12 -3.46 6.76
C SER A 232 6.88 -3.57 5.90
N TYR A 233 7.01 -3.19 4.63
CA TYR A 233 5.92 -3.30 3.68
C TYR A 233 5.52 -4.75 3.47
N ILE A 234 6.49 -5.65 3.24
CA ILE A 234 6.25 -7.08 3.03
C ILE A 234 5.56 -7.69 4.25
N PHE A 235 6.09 -7.41 5.44
CA PHE A 235 5.50 -7.83 6.70
C PHE A 235 4.04 -7.39 6.81
N ASN A 236 3.75 -6.09 6.68
CA ASN A 236 2.39 -5.57 6.86
C ASN A 236 1.43 -6.06 5.74
N THR A 237 1.90 -6.12 4.50
CA THR A 237 1.09 -6.53 3.34
C THR A 237 0.71 -8.00 3.42
N LEU A 238 1.66 -8.89 3.69
CA LEU A 238 1.39 -10.32 3.81
C LEU A 238 0.62 -10.65 5.08
N LEU A 239 0.90 -9.97 6.20
CA LEU A 239 0.11 -10.12 7.41
C LEU A 239 -1.36 -9.76 7.14
N ARG A 240 -1.61 -8.68 6.40
CA ARG A 240 -2.95 -8.30 5.97
C ARG A 240 -3.59 -9.32 5.05
N GLY A 241 -2.79 -9.91 4.15
CA GLY A 241 -3.22 -11.03 3.31
C GLY A 241 -3.72 -12.21 4.14
N PHE A 242 -2.96 -12.63 5.15
CA PHE A 242 -3.38 -13.69 6.08
C PHE A 242 -4.66 -13.33 6.82
N GLU A 243 -4.76 -12.11 7.36
CA GLU A 243 -5.97 -11.70 8.07
C GLU A 243 -7.20 -11.65 7.16
N LEU A 244 -7.05 -11.37 5.86
CA LEU A 244 -8.16 -11.36 4.90
C LEU A 244 -8.56 -12.77 4.47
N THR A 245 -7.59 -13.59 4.06
CA THR A 245 -7.84 -14.86 3.39
C THR A 245 -7.80 -16.07 4.31
N GLY A 246 -7.09 -15.98 5.44
CA GLY A 246 -6.79 -17.09 6.34
C GLY A 246 -5.66 -18.00 5.84
N ASP A 247 -4.98 -17.64 4.74
CA ASP A 247 -3.90 -18.46 4.18
C ASP A 247 -2.61 -18.28 4.98
N SER A 248 -2.19 -19.35 5.68
CA SER A 248 -1.01 -19.33 6.57
C SER A 248 0.29 -19.03 5.83
N ARG A 249 0.38 -19.29 4.51
CA ARG A 249 1.59 -18.97 3.72
C ARG A 249 1.92 -17.48 3.77
N TYR A 250 0.90 -16.61 3.83
CA TYR A 250 1.10 -15.18 3.96
C TYR A 250 1.60 -14.80 5.36
N LEU A 251 1.11 -15.47 6.41
CA LEU A 251 1.64 -15.26 7.76
C LEU A 251 3.11 -15.68 7.84
N ASP A 252 3.45 -16.84 7.30
CA ASP A 252 4.83 -17.35 7.27
C ASP A 252 5.75 -16.39 6.51
N GLY A 253 5.31 -15.90 5.35
CA GLY A 253 6.04 -14.88 4.59
C GLY A 253 6.21 -13.57 5.37
N ALA A 254 5.17 -13.08 6.04
CA ALA A 254 5.27 -11.89 6.89
C ALA A 254 6.31 -12.07 8.00
N LEU A 255 6.25 -13.19 8.73
CA LEU A 255 7.20 -13.49 9.80
C LEU A 255 8.64 -13.62 9.28
N LYS A 256 8.83 -14.16 8.08
CA LYS A 256 10.14 -14.26 7.43
C LYS A 256 10.71 -12.88 7.07
N ALA A 257 9.87 -11.96 6.60
CA ALA A 257 10.29 -10.57 6.36
C ALA A 257 10.68 -9.86 7.67
N LEU A 258 9.95 -10.14 8.77
CA LEU A 258 10.31 -9.65 10.09
C LEU A 258 11.65 -10.24 10.59
N GLU A 259 11.90 -11.52 10.33
CA GLU A 259 13.15 -12.19 10.69
C GLU A 259 14.36 -11.55 9.99
N CYS A 260 14.25 -11.21 8.69
CA CYS A 260 15.29 -10.50 7.94
C CYS A 260 15.76 -9.23 8.66
N TYR A 261 14.88 -8.48 9.34
CA TYR A 261 15.31 -7.34 10.16
C TYR A 261 16.08 -7.71 11.41
N LEU A 262 15.60 -8.74 12.12
CA LEU A 262 16.04 -9.06 13.46
C LEU A 262 17.39 -9.76 13.42
N THR A 263 17.54 -10.71 12.51
CA THR A 263 18.74 -11.56 12.41
C THR A 263 19.79 -10.97 11.48
N GLN A 264 19.41 -10.01 10.63
CA GLN A 264 20.30 -9.32 9.69
C GLN A 264 21.24 -10.29 8.95
N PRO A 265 20.71 -11.35 8.30
CA PRO A 265 21.53 -12.23 7.48
C PRO A 265 22.21 -11.41 6.37
N PRO A 266 23.23 -11.95 5.69
CA PRO A 266 23.87 -11.26 4.58
C PRO A 266 22.82 -10.64 3.66
N ASN A 267 23.03 -9.37 3.31
CA ASN A 267 22.15 -8.56 2.47
C ASN A 267 20.86 -8.03 3.11
N CYS A 268 20.44 -8.48 4.30
CA CYS A 268 19.36 -7.86 5.06
C CYS A 268 19.90 -6.70 5.93
N LEU A 269 19.64 -5.47 5.52
CA LEU A 269 20.06 -4.25 6.20
C LEU A 269 19.00 -3.86 7.23
N GLY A 270 19.02 -4.53 8.38
CA GLY A 270 18.08 -4.27 9.48
C GLY A 270 18.32 -2.90 10.13
N TYR A 271 19.41 -2.73 10.87
CA TYR A 271 19.68 -1.48 11.58
C TYR A 271 21.18 -1.25 11.82
N ILE A 272 21.57 0.01 12.01
CA ILE A 272 22.86 0.38 12.62
C ILE A 272 22.66 0.61 14.12
N ASP A 273 23.62 0.17 14.92
CA ASP A 273 23.70 0.55 16.33
C ASP A 273 24.37 1.92 16.44
N LEU A 274 23.67 2.89 17.05
CA LEU A 274 24.20 4.25 17.26
C LEU A 274 24.89 4.40 18.63
N GLY A 275 25.03 3.31 19.39
CA GLY A 275 25.48 3.32 20.77
C GLY A 275 24.39 3.75 21.75
N GLY A 276 24.63 3.57 23.05
CA GLY A 276 23.68 3.99 24.10
C GLY A 276 22.32 3.28 24.03
N GLY A 277 22.26 2.10 23.40
CA GLY A 277 21.03 1.32 23.18
C GLY A 277 20.10 1.89 22.11
N MET A 278 20.62 2.74 21.21
CA MET A 278 19.85 3.32 20.10
C MET A 278 20.11 2.56 18.81
N ARG A 279 19.05 2.31 18.05
CA ARG A 279 19.12 1.65 16.74
C ARG A 279 18.57 2.59 15.69
N TRP A 280 19.18 2.60 14.51
CA TRP A 280 18.62 3.27 13.34
C TRP A 280 18.37 2.27 12.22
N PHE A 281 17.09 2.05 11.92
CA PHE A 281 16.66 1.16 10.84
C PHE A 281 17.11 1.69 9.48
N ARG A 282 17.87 0.85 8.77
CA ARG A 282 18.59 1.27 7.56
C ARG A 282 17.63 1.26 6.38
N TRP A 283 17.60 2.37 5.64
CA TRP A 283 16.95 2.38 4.33
C TRP A 283 17.48 1.26 3.41
N GLY A 284 18.77 0.95 3.54
CA GLY A 284 19.37 -0.21 2.89
C GLY A 284 19.65 -0.03 1.40
N SER A 285 20.03 1.18 0.96
CA SER A 285 20.32 1.46 -0.44
C SER A 285 21.44 2.45 -0.68
N ARG A 286 22.07 2.33 -1.85
CA ARG A 286 22.68 3.47 -2.56
C ARG A 286 21.57 4.40 -3.04
N HIS A 287 21.29 5.49 -2.32
CA HIS A 287 20.45 6.56 -2.86
C HIS A 287 21.12 7.08 -4.14
N PHE A 288 20.38 7.47 -5.19
CA PHE A 288 21.02 8.03 -6.41
C PHE A 288 21.80 9.33 -6.14
N LEU A 289 21.63 9.92 -4.95
CA LEU A 289 22.37 11.07 -4.46
C LEU A 289 23.68 10.67 -3.76
N SER A 290 23.87 9.38 -3.47
CA SER A 290 24.97 8.83 -2.68
C SER A 290 26.26 8.83 -3.45
N THR A 291 27.30 9.40 -2.84
CA THR A 291 28.66 9.42 -3.41
C THR A 291 29.44 8.15 -3.08
N ASP A 292 29.03 7.40 -2.06
CA ASP A 292 29.62 6.11 -1.68
C ASP A 292 29.20 5.00 -2.66
N PRO A 293 30.15 4.46 -3.45
CA PRO A 293 29.89 3.42 -4.44
C PRO A 293 29.46 2.09 -3.80
N GLN A 294 29.70 1.87 -2.51
CA GLN A 294 29.33 0.65 -1.80
C GLN A 294 27.99 0.75 -1.06
N GLY A 295 27.35 1.94 -1.01
CA GLY A 295 26.04 2.13 -0.39
C GLY A 295 26.02 2.00 1.14
N TRP A 296 27.17 2.18 1.80
CA TRP A 296 27.30 2.23 3.26
C TRP A 296 27.14 3.64 3.82
N GLU A 297 27.00 4.66 2.98
CA GLU A 297 26.61 6.00 3.41
C GLU A 297 25.40 5.90 4.35
N ASN A 298 25.60 6.40 5.57
CA ASN A 298 24.59 6.38 6.63
C ASN A 298 23.54 7.45 6.34
N LEU A 299 22.80 7.30 5.25
CA LEU A 299 21.62 8.10 4.97
C LEU A 299 20.55 7.78 6.01
N MET A 300 20.25 8.77 6.85
CA MET A 300 19.26 8.62 7.90
C MET A 300 17.92 9.16 7.39
N VAL A 301 17.12 8.31 6.77
CA VAL A 301 15.79 8.67 6.24
C VAL A 301 14.71 8.48 7.31
N LEU A 302 14.03 9.57 7.68
CA LEU A 302 13.14 9.61 8.84
C LEU A 302 11.89 8.73 8.68
N ASN A 303 11.16 8.87 7.56
CA ASN A 303 9.93 8.12 7.35
C ASN A 303 10.16 6.60 7.39
N THR A 304 11.27 6.14 6.85
CA THR A 304 11.68 4.74 6.80
C THR A 304 12.00 4.17 8.15
N HIS A 305 12.74 4.95 8.92
CA HIS A 305 12.99 4.61 10.30
C HIS A 305 11.68 4.44 11.06
N LEU A 306 10.75 5.39 10.89
CA LEU A 306 9.45 5.36 11.55
C LEU A 306 8.54 4.23 11.05
N MET A 307 8.57 3.87 9.76
CA MET A 307 7.87 2.69 9.24
C MET A 307 8.37 1.41 9.90
N ALA A 308 9.68 1.25 10.05
CA ALA A 308 10.25 0.10 10.76
C ALA A 308 9.83 0.08 12.24
N VAL A 309 9.94 1.22 12.94
CA VAL A 309 9.46 1.35 14.33
C VAL A 309 8.01 0.91 14.46
N LEU A 310 7.13 1.32 13.54
CA LEU A 310 5.72 0.94 13.52
C LEU A 310 5.53 -0.56 13.27
N SER A 311 6.20 -1.15 12.29
CA SER A 311 6.11 -2.59 12.01
C SER A 311 6.54 -3.42 13.22
N PHE A 312 7.60 -3.00 13.93
CA PHE A 312 8.02 -3.64 15.17
C PHE A 312 7.00 -3.49 16.30
N ALA A 313 6.43 -2.30 16.47
CA ALA A 313 5.37 -2.07 17.45
C ALA A 313 4.13 -2.93 17.15
N GLU A 314 3.73 -3.02 15.88
CA GLU A 314 2.60 -3.83 15.42
C GLU A 314 2.84 -5.33 15.63
N ALA A 315 4.02 -5.83 15.24
CA ALA A 315 4.41 -7.22 15.48
C ALA A 315 4.37 -7.58 16.97
N HIS A 316 4.78 -6.67 17.85
CA HIS A 316 4.71 -6.86 19.30
C HIS A 316 3.25 -6.90 19.81
N ILE A 317 2.44 -5.90 19.44
CA ILE A 317 1.03 -5.81 19.88
C ILE A 317 0.21 -7.03 19.45
N ARG A 318 0.56 -7.61 18.30
CA ARG A 318 -0.07 -8.82 17.77
C ARG A 318 0.49 -10.12 18.36
N GLY A 319 1.47 -10.05 19.26
CA GLY A 319 2.10 -11.22 19.89
C GLY A 319 3.00 -12.03 18.94
N LEU A 320 3.35 -11.49 17.77
CA LEU A 320 4.15 -12.18 16.77
C LEU A 320 5.64 -12.21 17.14
N CYS A 321 6.10 -11.24 17.93
CA CYS A 321 7.51 -11.07 18.25
C CYS A 321 7.75 -10.40 19.62
N GLY A 322 8.38 -11.15 20.53
CA GLY A 322 8.67 -10.67 21.89
C GLY A 322 9.79 -9.61 21.96
N SER A 323 10.81 -9.74 21.10
CA SER A 323 11.93 -8.78 21.05
C SER A 323 11.60 -7.50 20.28
N CYS A 324 10.46 -7.43 19.59
CA CYS A 324 10.14 -6.32 18.70
C CYS A 324 9.84 -5.02 19.47
N LEU A 325 9.29 -5.09 20.69
CA LEU A 325 9.09 -3.91 21.53
C LEU A 325 10.40 -3.18 21.83
N SER A 326 11.46 -3.91 22.19
CA SER A 326 12.75 -3.30 22.52
C SER A 326 13.41 -2.67 21.29
N HIS A 327 13.22 -3.25 20.10
CA HIS A 327 13.66 -2.67 18.83
C HIS A 327 12.90 -1.38 18.51
N ALA A 328 11.58 -1.39 18.64
CA ALA A 328 10.75 -0.20 18.40
C ALA A 328 11.13 0.96 19.33
N LEU A 329 11.24 0.71 20.64
CA LEU A 329 11.66 1.71 21.63
C LEU A 329 13.09 2.23 21.37
N SER A 330 14.00 1.35 20.95
CA SER A 330 15.37 1.70 20.58
C SER A 330 15.41 2.64 19.37
N GLY A 331 14.51 2.45 18.40
CA GLY A 331 14.34 3.35 17.27
C GLY A 331 13.76 4.71 17.67
N VAL A 332 12.69 4.73 18.47
CA VAL A 332 12.13 5.99 19.01
C VAL A 332 13.19 6.82 19.74
N LYS A 333 14.00 6.16 20.57
CA LYS A 333 15.11 6.83 21.29
C LYS A 333 16.11 7.49 20.32
N ALA A 334 16.39 6.85 19.19
CA ALA A 334 17.27 7.41 18.16
C ALA A 334 16.67 8.67 17.53
N VAL A 335 15.38 8.66 17.19
CA VAL A 335 14.67 9.83 16.64
C VAL A 335 14.70 11.00 17.63
N ILE A 336 14.35 10.76 18.89
CA ILE A 336 14.32 11.81 19.92
C ILE A 336 15.72 12.41 20.12
N LYS A 337 16.76 11.58 20.11
CA LYS A 337 18.14 12.05 20.25
C LYS A 337 18.57 12.97 19.09
N LEU A 338 17.95 12.79 17.92
CA LEU A 338 18.24 13.54 16.69
C LEU A 338 17.12 14.54 16.34
N ALA A 339 16.18 14.81 17.25
CA ALA A 339 15.01 15.63 16.97
C ALA A 339 15.38 17.03 16.45
N ASP A 340 16.36 17.68 17.08
CA ASP A 340 16.86 19.02 16.68
C ASP A 340 17.58 19.03 15.32
N LYS A 341 17.90 17.85 14.78
CA LYS A 341 18.48 17.69 13.44
C LYS A 341 17.40 17.46 12.39
N PHE A 342 16.35 16.72 12.76
CA PHE A 342 15.24 16.42 11.86
C PHE A 342 14.16 17.49 11.84
N GLN A 343 14.07 18.36 12.84
CA GLN A 343 12.98 19.34 12.95
C GLN A 343 13.49 20.78 12.90
N ARG A 344 13.02 21.53 11.90
CA ARG A 344 13.23 22.97 11.78
C ARG A 344 12.37 23.73 12.81
N GLY A 345 12.77 24.96 13.13
CA GLY A 345 12.10 25.79 14.15
C GLY A 345 10.62 26.09 13.90
N ASP A 346 10.14 26.02 12.66
CA ASP A 346 8.72 26.21 12.31
C ASP A 346 7.89 24.91 12.40
N GLY A 347 8.54 23.79 12.71
CA GLY A 347 7.96 22.45 12.84
C GLY A 347 8.20 21.53 11.64
N TYR A 348 8.76 22.01 10.53
CA TYR A 348 9.05 21.17 9.35
C TYR A 348 9.98 20.00 9.70
N LEU A 349 9.63 18.80 9.22
CA LEU A 349 10.44 17.60 9.37
C LEU A 349 11.23 17.35 8.09
N TYR A 350 12.56 17.41 8.19
CA TYR A 350 13.46 17.02 7.12
C TYR A 350 13.24 15.54 6.76
N TYR A 351 13.25 15.25 5.46
CA TYR A 351 13.06 13.89 4.97
C TYR A 351 14.24 12.99 5.36
N SER A 352 15.45 13.52 5.24
CA SER A 352 16.68 12.76 5.53
C SER A 352 17.81 13.61 6.10
N LEU A 353 18.76 12.96 6.79
CA LEU A 353 20.05 13.55 7.13
C LEU A 353 21.16 12.88 6.32
N TYR A 354 22.02 13.70 5.71
CA TYR A 354 23.16 13.26 4.92
C TYR A 354 24.43 13.21 5.77
N SER A 355 24.91 12.02 6.15
CA SER A 355 26.13 11.82 6.96
C SER A 355 26.16 12.60 8.30
N ARG A 356 27.18 12.34 9.13
CA ARG A 356 27.35 13.05 10.42
C ARG A 356 27.80 14.51 10.23
N GLU A 357 28.36 14.84 9.06
CA GLU A 357 28.98 16.13 8.73
C GLU A 357 28.06 17.05 7.91
N HIS A 358 27.03 16.52 7.25
CA HIS A 358 26.14 17.27 6.35
C HIS A 358 24.66 17.16 6.76
N MET A 359 24.40 17.09 8.07
CA MET A 359 23.04 17.01 8.62
C MET A 359 22.22 18.24 8.21
N GLY A 360 21.31 18.07 7.25
CA GLY A 360 20.34 19.10 6.84
C GLY A 360 20.85 20.14 5.83
N GLU A 361 22.15 20.16 5.50
CA GLU A 361 22.69 21.09 4.50
C GLU A 361 22.30 20.64 3.08
N GLY A 362 21.16 21.13 2.61
CA GLY A 362 20.72 20.96 1.22
C GLY A 362 19.21 20.80 1.04
N GLU A 363 18.43 20.48 2.08
CA GLU A 363 16.96 20.45 1.93
C GLU A 363 16.34 21.85 1.92
N ASP A 364 17.03 22.88 2.43
CA ASP A 364 16.55 24.27 2.30
C ASP A 364 17.09 24.97 1.02
N ASP A 365 18.24 24.52 0.47
CA ASP A 365 18.93 25.18 -0.66
C ASP A 365 18.92 24.42 -2.01
N ARG A 366 18.85 23.08 -1.99
CA ARG A 366 18.95 22.23 -3.21
C ARG A 366 17.65 21.54 -3.60
N TYR A 367 16.71 21.40 -2.67
CA TYR A 367 15.42 20.77 -2.92
C TYR A 367 14.31 21.63 -2.32
N PRO A 368 13.20 21.88 -3.03
CA PRO A 368 12.08 22.55 -2.41
C PRO A 368 11.53 21.67 -1.27
N PRO A 369 11.02 22.26 -0.16
CA PRO A 369 10.53 21.51 0.98
C PRO A 369 9.48 20.48 0.54
N TYR A 370 9.74 19.20 0.81
CA TYR A 370 8.88 18.06 0.46
C TYR A 370 7.74 17.91 1.46
N ARG A 371 6.74 18.79 1.32
CA ARG A 371 5.57 18.96 2.20
C ARG A 371 4.89 17.64 2.56
N GLY A 372 4.64 16.79 1.57
CA GLY A 372 4.02 15.47 1.75
C GLY A 372 4.83 14.52 2.64
N TYR A 373 6.17 14.53 2.56
CA TYR A 373 7.03 13.69 3.39
C TYR A 373 7.15 14.19 4.83
N SER A 374 7.14 15.51 5.05
CA SER A 374 7.06 16.05 6.41
C SER A 374 5.74 15.61 7.07
N LEU A 375 4.62 15.64 6.35
CA LEU A 375 3.33 15.18 6.84
C LEU A 375 3.28 13.65 7.02
N LEU A 376 3.90 12.89 6.12
CA LEU A 376 4.04 11.45 6.28
C LEU A 376 4.83 11.09 7.54
N SER A 377 6.03 11.65 7.71
CA SER A 377 6.87 11.44 8.90
C SER A 377 6.13 11.84 10.18
N SER A 378 5.40 12.97 10.15
CA SER A 378 4.54 13.38 11.27
C SER A 378 3.49 12.31 11.59
N ARG A 379 2.74 11.82 10.60
CA ARG A 379 1.73 10.77 10.80
C ARG A 379 2.33 9.46 11.34
N LEU A 380 3.48 9.04 10.83
CA LEU A 380 4.16 7.82 11.29
C LEU A 380 4.66 7.99 12.74
N ALA A 381 5.24 9.15 13.08
CA ALA A 381 5.71 9.45 14.42
C ALA A 381 4.56 9.60 15.42
N LEU A 382 3.44 10.23 15.04
CA LEU A 382 2.21 10.28 15.85
C LEU A 382 1.73 8.87 16.18
N LYS A 383 1.63 7.98 15.19
CA LYS A 383 1.23 6.58 15.42
C LYS A 383 2.20 5.83 16.32
N ALA A 384 3.50 5.96 16.07
CA ALA A 384 4.53 5.30 16.86
C ALA A 384 4.48 5.77 18.32
N SER A 385 4.28 7.08 18.53
CA SER A 385 4.14 7.67 19.86
C SER A 385 2.94 7.12 20.63
N MET A 386 1.83 6.85 19.95
CA MET A 386 0.61 6.30 20.56
C MET A 386 0.76 4.82 20.89
N TYR A 387 1.47 4.04 20.04
CA TYR A 387 1.74 2.63 20.31
C TYR A 387 2.74 2.41 21.45
N LEU A 388 3.74 3.28 21.52
CA LEU A 388 4.88 3.11 22.43
C LEU A 388 4.82 4.01 23.66
N GLY A 389 3.84 4.93 23.73
CA GLY A 389 3.63 5.83 24.85
C GLY A 389 4.73 6.88 25.00
N ASP A 390 5.19 7.48 23.89
CA ASP A 390 6.29 8.46 23.91
C ASP A 390 5.84 9.89 23.63
N ASP A 391 5.79 10.73 24.67
CA ASP A 391 5.32 12.11 24.59
C ASP A 391 6.27 13.03 23.80
N LYS A 392 7.57 12.76 23.82
CA LYS A 392 8.55 13.61 23.10
C LYS A 392 8.45 13.41 21.59
N LEU A 393 8.31 12.16 21.15
CA LEU A 393 8.06 11.85 19.75
C LEU A 393 6.73 12.44 19.30
N TYR A 394 5.71 12.39 20.16
CA TYR A 394 4.42 13.01 19.89
C TYR A 394 4.52 14.52 19.69
N ASP A 395 5.15 15.24 20.62
CA ASP A 395 5.27 16.70 20.55
C ASP A 395 6.02 17.13 19.29
N MET A 396 7.10 16.42 18.94
CA MET A 396 7.81 16.61 17.67
C MET A 396 6.89 16.46 16.47
N ALA A 397 6.12 15.37 16.43
CA ALA A 397 5.23 15.08 15.32
C ALA A 397 4.04 16.05 15.24
N LYS A 398 3.45 16.43 16.37
CA LYS A 398 2.35 17.40 16.50
C LYS A 398 2.74 18.77 15.91
N ARG A 399 3.96 19.26 16.20
CA ARG A 399 4.44 20.53 15.64
C ARG A 399 4.45 20.54 14.10
N ALA A 400 4.92 19.46 13.48
CA ALA A 400 4.92 19.30 12.03
C ALA A 400 3.51 19.25 11.44
N CYS A 401 2.60 18.57 12.14
CA CYS A 401 1.20 18.48 11.78
C CYS A 401 0.51 19.86 11.78
N LEU A 402 0.68 20.62 12.86
CA LEU A 402 0.11 21.96 13.02
C LEU A 402 0.71 22.98 12.04
N MET A 403 1.98 22.79 11.66
CA MET A 403 2.58 23.57 10.57
C MET A 403 1.85 23.31 9.24
N GLY A 404 1.60 22.03 8.89
CA GLY A 404 0.81 21.68 7.71
C GLY A 404 -0.60 22.27 7.72
N TYR A 405 -1.29 22.22 8.87
CA TYR A 405 -2.60 22.85 9.05
C TYR A 405 -2.57 24.35 8.75
N ARG A 406 -1.65 25.12 9.37
CA ARG A 406 -1.51 26.57 9.13
C ARG A 406 -1.20 26.91 7.67
N MET A 407 -0.56 25.99 6.94
CA MET A 407 -0.26 26.18 5.52
C MET A 407 -1.46 25.90 4.62
N VAL A 408 -2.26 24.87 4.93
CA VAL A 408 -3.52 24.57 4.23
C VAL A 408 -4.56 25.65 4.49
N GLU A 409 -4.76 26.05 5.74
CA GLU A 409 -5.69 27.11 6.12
C GLU A 409 -5.33 28.45 5.47
N GLY A 410 -4.03 28.77 5.39
CA GLY A 410 -3.54 29.96 4.68
C GLY A 410 -3.54 29.85 3.15
N GLY A 411 -4.09 28.77 2.56
CA GLY A 411 -4.17 28.57 1.11
C GLY A 411 -2.83 28.33 0.41
N ARG A 412 -1.76 28.03 1.16
CA ARG A 412 -0.40 27.85 0.62
C ARG A 412 -0.13 26.42 0.17
N TRP A 413 -0.82 25.44 0.77
CA TRP A 413 -0.65 24.00 0.52
C TRP A 413 -1.98 23.37 0.10
N GLY A 414 -1.94 22.44 -0.86
CA GLY A 414 -3.09 21.64 -1.32
C GLY A 414 -3.19 20.25 -0.66
N GLU A 415 -2.42 20.00 0.41
CA GLU A 415 -2.28 18.69 1.07
C GLU A 415 -3.43 18.38 2.04
N TYR A 416 -4.68 18.65 1.64
CA TYR A 416 -5.85 18.57 2.52
C TYR A 416 -6.01 17.19 3.17
N GLU A 417 -5.87 16.11 2.39
CA GLU A 417 -6.00 14.75 2.90
C GLU A 417 -4.92 14.42 3.94
N ALA A 418 -3.65 14.70 3.62
CA ALA A 418 -2.53 14.39 4.49
C ALA A 418 -2.61 15.17 5.82
N VAL A 419 -3.03 16.43 5.78
CA VAL A 419 -3.27 17.24 6.98
C VAL A 419 -4.46 16.71 7.78
N ALA A 420 -5.58 16.38 7.14
CA ALA A 420 -6.76 15.85 7.83
C ALA A 420 -6.44 14.52 8.55
N ARG A 421 -5.72 13.61 7.90
CA ARG A 421 -5.22 12.35 8.51
C ARG A 421 -4.23 12.58 9.65
N CYS A 422 -3.49 13.67 9.61
CA CYS A 422 -2.55 14.01 10.66
C CYS A 422 -3.26 14.58 11.90
N LEU A 423 -4.18 15.51 11.69
CA LEU A 423 -5.02 16.07 12.74
C LEU A 423 -5.92 15.01 13.38
N SER A 424 -6.38 14.02 12.62
CA SER A 424 -7.17 12.91 13.18
C SER A 424 -6.39 12.09 14.22
N LEU A 425 -5.07 11.93 14.07
CA LEU A 425 -4.23 11.26 15.06
C LEU A 425 -4.01 12.12 16.32
N ILE A 426 -3.92 13.45 16.16
CA ILE A 426 -3.90 14.38 17.29
C ILE A 426 -5.22 14.27 18.06
N TYR A 427 -6.35 14.36 17.36
CA TYR A 427 -7.67 14.21 17.96
C TYR A 427 -7.85 12.86 18.64
N LEU A 428 -7.40 11.76 18.02
CA LEU A 428 -7.48 10.41 18.59
C LEU A 428 -6.73 10.29 19.93
N ARG A 429 -5.61 11.02 20.09
CA ARG A 429 -4.83 10.99 21.33
C ARG A 429 -5.36 11.96 22.39
N GLU A 430 -5.74 13.17 21.99
CA GLU A 430 -6.07 14.25 22.93
C GLU A 430 -7.57 14.34 23.24
N GLY A 431 -8.43 13.92 22.30
CA GLY A 431 -9.88 14.01 22.43
C GLY A 431 -10.42 15.44 22.48
N ASP A 432 -9.61 16.44 22.11
CA ASP A 432 -9.97 17.85 22.27
C ASP A 432 -10.87 18.38 21.14
N ALA A 433 -11.67 19.41 21.45
CA ALA A 433 -12.58 20.01 20.48
C ALA A 433 -11.83 20.81 19.40
N ASP A 434 -10.63 21.31 19.70
CA ASP A 434 -9.84 22.14 18.80
C ASP A 434 -9.31 21.33 17.62
N ALA A 435 -8.73 20.15 17.85
CA ALA A 435 -8.29 19.26 16.79
C ALA A 435 -9.47 18.81 15.92
N LEU A 436 -10.63 18.51 16.51
CA LEU A 436 -11.85 18.18 15.75
C LEU A 436 -12.26 19.34 14.83
N ASN A 437 -12.27 20.58 15.35
CA ASN A 437 -12.58 21.77 14.56
C ASN A 437 -11.57 21.98 13.43
N MET A 438 -10.27 21.77 13.68
CA MET A 438 -9.23 21.85 12.64
C MET A 438 -9.47 20.83 11.52
N ILE A 439 -9.85 19.59 11.85
CA ILE A 439 -10.20 18.56 10.84
C ILE A 439 -11.38 19.04 9.99
N ILE A 440 -12.47 19.50 10.63
CA ILE A 440 -13.66 19.98 9.92
C ILE A 440 -13.31 21.16 9.00
N ASN A 441 -12.47 22.10 9.45
CA ASN A 441 -12.01 23.23 8.65
C ASN A 441 -11.24 22.79 7.40
N VAL A 442 -10.34 21.80 7.54
CA VAL A 442 -9.59 21.25 6.39
C VAL A 442 -10.53 20.55 5.40
N LEU A 443 -11.48 19.75 5.88
CA LEU A 443 -12.45 19.09 5.02
C LEU A 443 -13.35 20.11 4.30
N LYS A 444 -13.82 21.14 5.02
CA LYS A 444 -14.59 22.25 4.44
C LYS A 444 -13.79 22.99 3.37
N ALA A 445 -12.51 23.29 3.63
CA ALA A 445 -11.63 23.94 2.67
C ALA A 445 -11.41 23.08 1.42
N ALA A 446 -11.21 21.76 1.58
CA ALA A 446 -11.13 20.83 0.45
C ALA A 446 -12.41 20.85 -0.39
N TYR A 447 -13.58 20.82 0.27
CA TYR A 447 -14.88 20.94 -0.40
C TYR A 447 -15.00 22.24 -1.21
N GLY A 448 -14.69 23.39 -0.62
CA GLY A 448 -14.73 24.68 -1.32
C GLY A 448 -13.79 24.76 -2.53
N ASN A 449 -12.64 24.09 -2.47
CA ASN A 449 -11.62 24.10 -3.53
C ASN A 449 -11.81 23.02 -4.60
N GLY A 450 -12.94 22.31 -4.64
CA GLY A 450 -13.16 21.27 -5.65
C GLY A 450 -12.36 19.97 -5.42
N VAL A 451 -11.58 19.88 -4.33
CA VAL A 451 -10.77 18.69 -4.01
C VAL A 451 -11.64 17.67 -3.28
N TRP A 452 -11.46 16.38 -3.60
CA TRP A 452 -12.12 15.29 -2.90
C TRP A 452 -11.14 14.60 -1.95
N VAL A 453 -11.51 14.56 -0.67
CA VAL A 453 -10.83 13.87 0.44
C VAL A 453 -11.74 12.75 0.90
N LYS A 454 -11.41 11.51 0.52
CA LYS A 454 -12.03 10.27 1.04
C LYS A 454 -10.95 9.42 1.68
N ALA A 455 -10.49 9.85 2.85
CA ALA A 455 -9.45 9.15 3.60
C ALA A 455 -10.06 8.02 4.44
N THR A 456 -10.09 6.82 3.87
CA THR A 456 -10.46 5.60 4.58
C THR A 456 -9.26 5.04 5.35
N GLY A 457 -9.53 4.17 6.32
CA GLY A 457 -8.55 3.39 7.07
C GLY A 457 -8.10 2.11 6.36
N TYR A 458 -8.42 1.94 5.07
CA TYR A 458 -8.05 0.74 4.30
C TYR A 458 -6.61 0.76 3.77
N ASP A 459 -5.94 1.91 3.79
CA ASP A 459 -4.52 1.96 3.45
C ASP A 459 -3.62 1.45 4.60
N VAL A 460 -2.40 1.06 4.22
CA VAL A 460 -1.36 0.52 5.13
C VAL A 460 -1.04 1.49 6.28
N GLU A 461 -1.28 2.78 6.10
CA GLU A 461 -1.07 3.78 7.13
C GLU A 461 -2.27 3.87 8.10
N GLY A 462 -3.50 3.75 7.63
CA GLY A 462 -4.73 4.11 8.34
C GLY A 462 -5.18 3.15 9.45
N ALA A 463 -4.58 1.97 9.55
CA ALA A 463 -5.02 0.92 10.46
C ALA A 463 -4.48 1.05 11.91
N PHE A 464 -4.58 2.23 12.53
CA PHE A 464 -4.36 2.32 13.98
C PHE A 464 -5.58 1.72 14.69
N LYS A 465 -5.48 0.44 15.12
CA LYS A 465 -6.55 -0.34 15.78
C LYS A 465 -7.88 -0.48 15.01
N ALA A 466 -8.05 0.18 13.87
CA ALA A 466 -9.18 0.04 12.95
C ALA A 466 -9.04 -1.27 12.16
N HIS A 467 -9.01 -2.39 12.89
CA HIS A 467 -8.86 -3.72 12.35
C HIS A 467 -10.15 -4.10 11.64
N TYR A 468 -10.34 -3.46 10.48
CA TYR A 468 -11.38 -3.64 9.49
C TYR A 468 -12.62 -2.77 9.64
N GLN A 469 -12.39 -1.46 9.72
CA GLN A 469 -13.38 -0.40 9.49
C GLN A 469 -14.58 -0.83 8.60
N PRO A 470 -15.82 -0.53 8.99
CA PRO A 470 -16.99 -0.84 8.19
C PRO A 470 -16.94 -0.15 6.83
N ALA A 471 -17.57 -0.77 5.84
CA ALA A 471 -17.76 -0.23 4.50
C ALA A 471 -18.42 1.14 4.54
N THR A 472 -17.82 2.12 3.85
CA THR A 472 -18.28 3.52 3.83
C THR A 472 -18.66 3.93 2.42
N ILE A 473 -19.95 3.84 2.11
CA ILE A 473 -20.46 4.14 0.78
C ILE A 473 -21.03 5.55 0.78
N THR A 474 -20.49 6.44 -0.06
CA THR A 474 -20.94 7.83 -0.17
C THR A 474 -21.87 8.00 -1.36
N LYS A 475 -22.99 8.71 -1.16
CA LYS A 475 -23.88 9.17 -2.23
C LYS A 475 -23.86 10.70 -2.27
N GLY A 476 -23.28 11.25 -3.33
CA GLY A 476 -23.01 12.68 -3.46
C GLY A 476 -21.60 13.05 -3.02
N ARG A 477 -21.32 14.35 -2.96
CA ARG A 477 -20.01 14.89 -2.62
C ARG A 477 -19.84 14.97 -1.10
N VAL A 478 -19.02 14.08 -0.56
CA VAL A 478 -18.68 14.00 0.87
C VAL A 478 -17.17 14.06 1.04
N GLN A 479 -16.71 14.88 1.98
CA GLN A 479 -15.36 14.85 2.50
C GLN A 479 -15.37 14.03 3.78
N LEU A 480 -14.48 13.06 3.92
CA LEU A 480 -14.40 12.27 5.15
C LEU A 480 -12.98 11.82 5.45
N VAL A 481 -12.70 11.69 6.74
CA VAL A 481 -11.48 11.07 7.26
C VAL A 481 -11.83 10.16 8.44
N TYR A 482 -11.31 8.94 8.42
CA TYR A 482 -11.37 8.06 9.57
C TYR A 482 -10.37 8.49 10.64
N VAL A 483 -10.82 8.53 11.89
CA VAL A 483 -10.02 8.90 13.05
C VAL A 483 -9.43 7.66 13.71
N GLY A 484 -10.29 6.68 14.02
CA GLY A 484 -9.91 5.48 14.77
C GLY A 484 -10.74 5.28 16.04
N PRO A 485 -10.50 4.19 16.79
CA PRO A 485 -11.30 3.85 17.96
C PRO A 485 -10.97 4.71 19.17
N MET A 486 -11.98 5.38 19.74
CA MET A 486 -11.88 6.20 20.96
C MET A 486 -13.10 5.95 21.85
N GLY A 487 -12.86 5.69 23.14
CA GLY A 487 -13.93 5.43 24.11
C GLY A 487 -14.82 4.24 23.76
N GLY A 488 -14.27 3.20 23.12
CA GLY A 488 -15.00 1.99 22.73
C GLY A 488 -15.79 2.07 21.41
N ALA A 489 -15.75 3.20 20.70
CA ALA A 489 -16.41 3.37 19.40
C ALA A 489 -15.42 3.80 18.32
N LEU A 490 -15.66 3.41 17.07
CA LEU A 490 -14.88 3.88 15.92
C LEU A 490 -15.36 5.28 15.49
N ASN A 491 -14.43 6.19 15.23
CA ASN A 491 -14.73 7.58 14.92
C ASN A 491 -14.37 7.92 13.47
N MET A 492 -15.23 8.71 12.82
CA MET A 492 -15.05 9.27 11.49
C MET A 492 -15.49 10.73 11.51
N VAL A 493 -14.71 11.64 10.92
CA VAL A 493 -15.14 13.03 10.72
C VAL A 493 -15.57 13.19 9.28
N ALA A 494 -16.72 13.83 9.07
CA ALA A 494 -17.26 14.08 7.73
C ALA A 494 -17.70 15.54 7.57
N TYR A 495 -17.59 16.04 6.34
CA TYR A 495 -18.16 17.31 5.90
C TYR A 495 -18.86 17.13 4.54
N SER A 496 -20.07 17.66 4.40
CA SER A 496 -20.79 17.70 3.12
C SER A 496 -21.90 18.76 3.14
N GLU A 497 -22.48 19.08 1.99
CA GLU A 497 -23.63 20.00 1.86
C GLU A 497 -24.86 19.24 1.35
N GLY A 498 -25.37 18.28 2.14
CA GLY A 498 -26.58 17.50 1.81
C GLY A 498 -26.33 16.14 1.15
N SER A 499 -25.15 15.55 1.38
CA SER A 499 -24.79 14.22 0.87
C SER A 499 -25.00 13.13 1.92
N ARG A 500 -25.15 11.88 1.47
CA ARG A 500 -25.42 10.72 2.33
C ARG A 500 -24.22 9.80 2.42
N ILE A 501 -24.05 9.18 3.59
CA ILE A 501 -23.03 8.18 3.88
C ILE A 501 -23.76 6.95 4.41
N VAL A 502 -23.40 5.77 3.90
CA VAL A 502 -23.94 4.49 4.35
C VAL A 502 -22.79 3.68 4.95
N ILE A 503 -22.96 3.22 6.19
CA ILE A 503 -21.95 2.52 6.98
C ILE A 503 -22.38 1.07 7.17
N LYS A 504 -21.66 0.10 6.61
CA LYS A 504 -22.05 -1.33 6.66
C LYS A 504 -20.94 -2.20 7.24
N GLY A 505 -21.33 -3.17 8.05
CA GLY A 505 -20.42 -4.24 8.44
C GLY A 505 -20.05 -5.14 7.25
N TYR A 506 -19.00 -5.91 7.40
CA TYR A 506 -18.59 -6.92 6.43
C TYR A 506 -17.84 -8.07 7.12
N ARG A 507 -17.64 -9.17 6.38
CA ARG A 507 -16.87 -10.32 6.83
C ARG A 507 -15.96 -10.80 5.71
N SER A 508 -14.68 -10.97 6.00
CA SER A 508 -13.68 -11.56 5.11
C SER A 508 -13.78 -13.08 5.09
N PRO A 509 -13.15 -13.73 4.10
CA PRO A 509 -13.10 -15.19 4.03
C PRO A 509 -12.47 -15.89 5.24
N SER A 510 -11.47 -15.28 5.88
CA SER A 510 -10.86 -15.81 7.13
C SER A 510 -11.82 -15.81 8.33
N GLY A 511 -13.00 -15.21 8.18
CA GLY A 511 -13.93 -14.95 9.25
C GLY A 511 -13.68 -13.65 10.00
N HIS A 512 -12.60 -12.90 9.69
CA HIS A 512 -12.40 -11.54 10.17
C HIS A 512 -13.59 -10.67 9.73
N GLY A 513 -14.04 -9.69 10.50
CA GLY A 513 -14.98 -8.70 10.00
C GLY A 513 -15.23 -7.56 10.95
N VAL A 514 -16.11 -6.66 10.53
CA VAL A 514 -16.74 -5.67 11.42
C VAL A 514 -18.24 -5.83 11.36
N LEU A 515 -18.86 -5.86 12.54
CA LEU A 515 -20.29 -5.76 12.73
C LEU A 515 -20.61 -4.34 13.18
N VAL A 516 -21.54 -3.67 12.50
CA VAL A 516 -22.01 -2.33 12.90
C VAL A 516 -23.30 -2.50 13.70
N LYS A 517 -23.27 -2.08 14.96
CA LYS A 517 -24.42 -2.14 15.88
C LYS A 517 -25.25 -0.87 15.87
N GLY A 518 -24.59 0.26 15.67
CA GLY A 518 -25.24 1.56 15.66
C GLY A 518 -24.29 2.66 15.18
N ILE A 519 -24.88 3.78 14.78
CA ILE A 519 -24.16 4.99 14.40
C ILE A 519 -24.81 6.18 15.10
N GLU A 520 -23.98 7.10 15.58
CA GLU A 520 -24.41 8.37 16.16
C GLU A 520 -23.58 9.52 15.59
N ALA A 521 -24.13 10.73 15.64
CA ALA A 521 -23.44 11.94 15.25
C ALA A 521 -23.29 12.85 16.46
N VAL A 522 -22.07 13.30 16.71
CA VAL A 522 -21.70 14.20 17.80
C VAL A 522 -20.84 15.34 17.23
N GLY A 523 -20.67 16.43 18.00
CA GLY A 523 -19.88 17.58 17.53
C GLY A 523 -20.38 18.16 16.19
N VAL A 524 -21.71 18.23 16.03
CA VAL A 524 -22.35 18.64 14.78
C VAL A 524 -22.25 20.15 14.58
N ASN A 525 -21.70 20.57 13.45
CA ASN A 525 -21.71 21.93 12.95
C ASN A 525 -22.56 21.98 11.67
N GLY A 526 -23.87 22.23 11.84
CA GLY A 526 -24.87 22.16 10.77
C GLY A 526 -26.04 21.28 11.18
N SER A 527 -26.50 20.40 10.29
CA SER A 527 -27.56 19.43 10.56
C SER A 527 -27.18 18.01 10.13
N VAL A 528 -27.57 17.02 10.92
CA VAL A 528 -27.37 15.60 10.61
C VAL A 528 -28.68 14.84 10.82
N ARG A 529 -28.96 13.87 9.95
CA ARG A 529 -30.05 12.90 10.12
C ARG A 529 -29.47 11.49 10.08
N VAL A 530 -29.82 10.68 11.07
CA VAL A 530 -29.40 9.28 11.17
C VAL A 530 -30.63 8.38 10.99
N ASN A 531 -30.53 7.38 10.11
CA ASN A 531 -31.56 6.37 9.90
C ASN A 531 -30.92 4.98 9.71
N GLY A 532 -30.93 4.17 10.77
CA GLY A 532 -30.26 2.87 10.77
C GLY A 532 -28.76 3.04 10.51
N SER A 533 -28.27 2.50 9.40
CA SER A 533 -26.87 2.60 8.96
C SER A 533 -26.58 3.76 7.98
N GLU A 534 -27.59 4.58 7.67
CA GLU A 534 -27.45 5.75 6.80
C GLU A 534 -27.39 7.04 7.62
N ILE A 535 -26.49 7.94 7.23
CA ILE A 535 -26.33 9.26 7.81
C ILE A 535 -26.28 10.31 6.70
N GLU A 536 -27.16 11.31 6.79
CA GLU A 536 -27.18 12.47 5.93
C GLU A 536 -26.52 13.63 6.66
N VAL A 537 -25.47 14.20 6.07
CA VAL A 537 -24.68 15.28 6.66
C VAL A 537 -24.86 16.56 5.84
N ASN A 538 -25.11 17.67 6.53
CA ASN A 538 -25.11 19.01 5.96
C ASN A 538 -24.37 19.95 6.92
N GLY A 539 -23.11 20.23 6.62
CA GLY A 539 -22.12 20.81 7.52
C GLY A 539 -21.04 19.80 7.90
N GLY A 540 -20.43 19.95 9.08
CA GLY A 540 -19.43 19.05 9.64
C GLY A 540 -19.97 18.21 10.79
N ALA A 541 -19.51 16.97 10.95
CA ALA A 541 -19.89 16.12 12.08
C ALA A 541 -18.80 15.10 12.42
N LEU A 542 -18.69 14.76 13.70
CA LEU A 542 -18.03 13.55 14.17
C LEU A 542 -19.07 12.42 14.23
N ILE A 543 -18.82 11.36 13.48
CA ILE A 543 -19.67 10.17 13.39
C ILE A 543 -19.01 9.10 14.24
N ARG A 544 -19.72 8.63 15.28
CA ARG A 544 -19.28 7.50 16.11
C ARG A 544 -20.04 6.26 15.67
N ILE A 545 -19.28 5.18 15.52
CA ILE A 545 -19.75 3.91 15.02
C ILE A 545 -19.52 2.89 16.13
N ASP A 546 -20.60 2.36 16.67
CA ASP A 546 -20.56 1.23 17.58
C ASP A 546 -20.31 -0.03 16.73
N GLU A 547 -19.10 -0.57 16.86
CA GLU A 547 -18.64 -1.71 16.08
C GLU A 547 -18.08 -2.84 16.96
N ASP A 548 -18.32 -4.07 16.53
CA ASP A 548 -17.55 -5.22 17.00
C ASP A 548 -16.62 -5.68 15.89
N VAL A 549 -15.32 -5.71 16.20
CA VAL A 549 -14.32 -6.32 15.34
C VAL A 549 -14.24 -7.82 15.64
N VAL A 550 -14.60 -8.64 14.66
CA VAL A 550 -14.38 -10.09 14.69
C VAL A 550 -12.97 -10.35 14.19
N LYS A 551 -12.06 -10.83 15.04
CA LYS A 551 -10.68 -11.18 14.65
C LYS A 551 -10.57 -12.66 14.31
N PRO A 552 -9.78 -13.06 13.28
CA PRO A 552 -9.36 -14.44 13.15
C PRO A 552 -8.47 -14.75 14.36
N ALA A 553 -8.48 -16.00 14.80
CA ALA A 553 -7.65 -16.45 15.90
C ALA A 553 -6.16 -16.40 15.50
N VAL A 554 -5.53 -15.23 15.64
CA VAL A 554 -4.06 -15.12 15.66
C VAL A 554 -3.54 -15.52 17.05
N ALA A 555 -4.36 -15.28 18.08
CA ALA A 555 -4.12 -15.73 19.44
C ALA A 555 -4.44 -17.23 19.56
N GLY A 556 -3.41 -18.06 19.39
CA GLY A 556 -3.53 -19.52 19.49
C GLY A 556 -2.49 -20.31 18.68
N LEU A 557 -1.72 -19.65 17.81
CA LEU A 557 -0.62 -20.28 17.06
C LEU A 557 0.73 -19.99 17.74
N ARG A 558 0.91 -20.55 18.95
CA ARG A 558 2.21 -20.97 19.49
C ARG A 558 2.02 -22.19 20.36
#